data_AF-A0A7L6B6Y0-F1
#
_entry.id   AF-A0A7L6B6Y0-F1
#
_cell.length_a   1.000
_cell.length_b   1.000
_cell.length_c   1.000
_cell.angle_alpha   90.00
_cell.angle_beta   90.00
_cell.angle_gamma   90.00
#
_symmetry.space_group_name_H-M   'P 1'
#
loop_
_entity.id
_entity.type
_entity.pdbx_description
1 polymer ?
#
loop_
_entity_poly.entity_id
_entity_poly.type
_entity_poly.pdbx_seq_one_letter_code
_entity_poly.pdbx_strand_id
1 'polypeptide(L)'
;MGQRWRAVGVLAAALFAVNVVARLVIRFAFPDDDTAANRVSLVMFLAIGLVLAGAAFRWGAARPLGHWAGDLALAVVAALALTVFVGPLLVGENPFGGGAGLFFAQIWLYLAATAAGVLVGYLTLTALGRDFRSRQLKRYAELKQSRPRKIVRR
;
A
#
# COMPACT_ATOMS: atom_id res chain seq x y z
N MET A 1 6.26 19.34 7.19
CA MET A 1 5.07 18.54 7.56
C MET A 1 4.06 18.40 6.42
N GLY A 2 3.65 19.48 5.72
CA GLY A 2 2.61 19.41 4.68
C GLY A 2 2.84 18.40 3.55
N GLN A 3 4.07 18.20 3.08
CA GLN A 3 4.36 17.26 1.98
C GLN A 3 4.15 15.79 2.37
N ARG A 4 4.35 15.45 3.65
CA ARG A 4 4.18 14.10 4.18
C ARG A 4 2.69 13.74 4.28
N TRP A 5 1.90 14.63 4.88
CA TRP A 5 0.44 14.50 4.94
C TRP A 5 -0.22 14.54 3.56
N ARG A 6 0.30 15.34 2.62
CA ARG A 6 -0.15 15.30 1.22
C ARG A 6 0.12 13.95 0.57
N ALA A 7 1.30 13.36 0.77
CA ALA A 7 1.61 12.05 0.20
C ALA A 7 0.70 10.94 0.77
N VAL A 8 0.46 10.95 2.08
CA VAL A 8 -0.48 10.02 2.73
C VAL A 8 -1.90 10.22 2.21
N GLY A 9 -2.36 11.47 2.15
CA GLY A 9 -3.70 11.80 1.66
C GLY A 9 -3.91 11.42 0.19
N VAL A 10 -2.93 11.67 -0.68
CA VAL A 10 -2.97 11.27 -2.10
C VAL A 10 -2.99 9.75 -2.23
N LEU A 11 -2.19 9.02 -1.43
CA LEU A 11 -2.20 7.57 -1.46
C LEU A 11 -3.55 7.03 -0.97
N ALA A 12 -4.08 7.54 0.14
CA ALA A 12 -5.39 7.15 0.64
C ALA A 12 -6.51 7.44 -0.38
N ALA A 13 -6.49 8.61 -1.01
CA ALA A 13 -7.43 8.99 -2.05
C ALA A 13 -7.32 8.09 -3.29
N ALA A 14 -6.11 7.74 -3.72
CA ALA A 14 -5.90 6.81 -4.84
C ALA A 14 -6.44 5.41 -4.54
N LEU A 15 -6.16 4.88 -3.34
CA LEU A 15 -6.69 3.57 -2.90
C LEU A 15 -8.22 3.58 -2.81
N PHE A 16 -8.79 4.66 -2.28
CA PHE A 16 -10.23 4.84 -2.21
C PHE A 16 -10.86 4.96 -3.61
N ALA A 17 -10.24 5.72 -4.52
CA ALA A 17 -10.72 5.87 -5.88
C ALA A 17 -10.81 4.53 -6.63
N VAL A 18 -9.81 3.64 -6.45
CA VAL A 18 -9.86 2.27 -7.01
C VAL A 18 -11.08 1.50 -6.50
N ASN A 19 -11.43 1.65 -5.21
CA ASN A 19 -12.63 1.00 -4.64
C ASN A 19 -13.91 1.59 -5.23
N VAL A 20 -14.00 2.91 -5.34
CA VAL A 20 -15.17 3.58 -5.90
C VAL A 20 -15.38 3.16 -7.35
N VAL A 21 -14.33 3.17 -8.17
CA VAL A 21 -14.40 2.74 -9.57
C VAL A 21 -14.87 1.29 -9.67
N ALA A 22 -14.31 0.38 -8.88
CA ALA A 22 -14.73 -1.02 -8.89
C ALA A 22 -16.22 -1.16 -8.54
N ARG A 23 -16.69 -0.46 -7.51
CA ARG A 23 -18.11 -0.48 -7.13
C ARG A 23 -19.02 0.07 -8.23
N LEU A 24 -18.63 1.17 -8.87
CA LEU A 24 -19.40 1.73 -9.99
C LEU A 24 -19.45 0.78 -11.18
N VAL A 25 -18.32 0.13 -11.51
CA VAL A 25 -18.26 -0.89 -12.57
C VAL A 25 -19.19 -2.05 -12.26
N ILE A 26 -19.17 -2.58 -11.04
CA ILE A 26 -20.08 -3.67 -10.63
C ILE A 26 -21.54 -3.21 -10.77
N ARG A 27 -21.88 -2.04 -10.23
CA ARG A 27 -23.26 -1.54 -10.25
C ARG A 27 -23.80 -1.30 -11.66
N PHE A 28 -23.01 -0.70 -12.55
CA PHE A 28 -23.50 -0.26 -13.86
C PHE A 28 -23.28 -1.28 -14.97
N ALA A 29 -22.20 -2.08 -14.91
CA ALA A 29 -21.89 -3.05 -15.96
C ALA A 29 -22.37 -4.47 -15.62
N PHE A 30 -22.55 -4.80 -14.33
CA PHE A 30 -22.84 -6.17 -13.87
C PHE A 30 -23.87 -6.22 -12.71
N PRO A 31 -25.06 -5.61 -12.85
CA PRO A 31 -26.02 -5.48 -11.74
C PRO A 31 -26.52 -6.81 -11.16
N ASP A 32 -26.52 -7.90 -11.94
CA ASP A 32 -27.04 -9.22 -11.53
C ASP A 32 -26.07 -10.38 -11.83
N ASP A 33 -24.76 -10.08 -12.00
CA ASP A 33 -23.74 -11.11 -12.27
C ASP A 33 -22.71 -11.18 -11.13
N ASP A 34 -23.00 -12.05 -10.16
CA ASP A 34 -22.14 -12.31 -9.00
C ASP A 34 -20.74 -12.79 -9.40
N THR A 35 -20.63 -13.51 -10.54
CA THR A 35 -19.34 -14.02 -11.02
C THR A 35 -18.48 -12.88 -11.54
N ALA A 36 -19.07 -11.98 -12.34
CA ALA A 36 -18.39 -10.78 -12.80
C ALA A 36 -18.05 -9.84 -11.64
N ALA A 37 -18.97 -9.63 -10.69
CA ALA A 37 -18.75 -8.81 -9.51
C ALA A 37 -17.56 -9.31 -8.66
N ASN A 38 -17.45 -10.63 -8.47
CA ASN A 38 -16.33 -11.24 -7.76
C ASN A 38 -15.00 -11.05 -8.51
N ARG A 39 -14.98 -11.21 -9.84
CA ARG A 39 -13.79 -10.96 -10.67
C ARG A 39 -13.33 -9.51 -10.61
N VAL A 40 -14.27 -8.55 -10.68
CA VAL A 40 -13.95 -7.11 -10.55
C VAL A 40 -13.37 -6.82 -9.16
N SER A 41 -13.92 -7.42 -8.11
CA SER A 41 -13.39 -7.31 -6.75
C SER A 41 -11.97 -7.87 -6.62
N LEU A 42 -11.68 -9.01 -7.25
CA LEU A 42 -10.32 -9.57 -7.31
C LEU A 42 -9.35 -8.62 -8.03
N VAL A 43 -9.75 -8.07 -9.18
CA VAL A 43 -8.94 -7.09 -9.93
C VAL A 43 -8.70 -5.83 -9.10
N MET A 44 -9.71 -5.37 -8.37
CA MET A 44 -9.61 -4.23 -7.45
C MET A 44 -8.57 -4.49 -6.34
N PHE A 45 -8.63 -5.64 -5.67
CA PHE A 45 -7.64 -5.99 -4.64
C PHE A 45 -6.22 -6.12 -5.20
N LEU A 46 -6.09 -6.67 -6.42
CA LEU A 46 -4.81 -6.75 -7.12
C LEU A 46 -4.26 -5.36 -7.45
N ALA A 47 -5.11 -4.45 -7.94
CA ALA A 47 -4.71 -3.07 -8.23
C ALA A 47 -4.25 -2.33 -6.97
N ILE A 48 -4.97 -2.46 -5.85
CA ILE A 48 -4.58 -1.92 -4.54
C ILE A 48 -3.21 -2.48 -4.13
N GLY A 49 -3.03 -3.79 -4.23
CA GLY A 49 -1.77 -4.46 -3.92
C GLY A 49 -0.60 -3.92 -4.76
N LEU A 50 -0.80 -3.71 -6.06
CA LEU A 50 0.22 -3.15 -6.95
C LEU A 50 0.57 -1.70 -6.62
N VAL A 51 -0.42 -0.86 -6.32
CA VAL A 51 -0.19 0.53 -5.91
C VAL A 51 0.66 0.58 -4.63
N LEU A 52 0.34 -0.29 -3.66
CA LEU A 52 1.08 -0.39 -2.40
C LEU A 52 2.47 -0.99 -2.59
N ALA A 53 2.63 -1.99 -3.45
CA ALA A 53 3.93 -2.55 -3.79
C ALA A 53 4.85 -1.48 -4.39
N GLY A 54 4.34 -0.69 -5.34
CA GLY A 54 5.07 0.42 -5.94
C GLY A 54 5.41 1.53 -4.92
N ALA A 55 4.48 1.86 -4.03
CA ALA A 55 4.71 2.83 -2.96
C ALA A 55 5.78 2.35 -1.97
N ALA A 56 5.67 1.11 -1.48
CA ALA A 56 6.62 0.49 -0.56
C ALA A 56 8.02 0.40 -1.19
N PHE A 57 8.10 0.00 -2.46
CA PHE A 57 9.35 -0.05 -3.22
C PHE A 57 10.00 1.34 -3.35
N ARG A 58 9.22 2.34 -3.76
CA ARG A 58 9.76 3.70 -3.98
C ARG A 58 10.15 4.39 -2.67
N TRP A 59 9.34 4.25 -1.62
CA TRP A 59 9.60 4.89 -0.33
C TRP A 59 10.67 4.16 0.46
N GLY A 60 10.68 2.82 0.44
CA GLY A 60 11.72 2.00 1.06
C GLY A 60 13.10 2.17 0.43
N ALA A 61 13.15 2.60 -0.84
CA ALA A 61 14.39 2.96 -1.50
C ALA A 61 14.97 4.29 -0.99
N ALA A 62 14.14 5.22 -0.50
CA ALA A 62 14.56 6.56 -0.15
C ALA A 62 14.64 6.82 1.36
N ARG A 63 13.92 6.04 2.17
CA ARG A 63 13.70 6.33 3.60
C ARG A 63 13.83 5.07 4.48
N PRO A 64 14.16 5.23 5.78
CA PRO A 64 14.16 4.14 6.74
C PRO A 64 12.74 3.55 6.94
N LEU A 65 12.67 2.25 7.19
CA LEU A 65 11.42 1.50 7.44
C LEU A 65 10.48 2.17 8.45
N GLY A 66 11.00 2.57 9.60
CA GLY A 66 10.18 3.18 10.66
C GLY A 66 9.46 4.47 10.25
N HIS A 67 9.96 5.18 9.24
CA HIS A 67 9.32 6.40 8.75
C HIS A 67 8.23 6.12 7.71
N TRP A 68 8.50 5.28 6.71
CA TRP A 68 7.55 5.09 5.63
C TRP A 68 6.47 4.06 5.96
N ALA A 69 6.75 3.08 6.82
CA ALA A 69 5.78 2.04 7.17
C ALA A 69 4.58 2.62 7.92
N GLY A 70 4.81 3.55 8.86
CA GLY A 70 3.74 4.25 9.57
C GLY A 70 2.87 5.11 8.66
N ASP A 71 3.49 5.83 7.71
CA ASP A 71 2.77 6.64 6.72
C ASP A 71 1.91 5.77 5.78
N LEU A 72 2.42 4.59 5.39
CA LEU A 72 1.68 3.60 4.59
C LEU A 72 0.52 2.99 5.37
N ALA A 73 0.75 2.59 6.63
CA ALA A 73 -0.30 2.07 7.50
C ALA A 73 -1.42 3.09 7.71
N LEU A 74 -1.06 4.36 7.94
CA LEU A 74 -2.04 5.44 8.09
C LEU A 74 -2.87 5.65 6.82
N ALA A 75 -2.23 5.60 5.63
CA ALA A 75 -2.93 5.70 4.36
C ALA A 75 -3.90 4.53 4.14
N VAL A 76 -3.49 3.31 4.47
CA VAL A 76 -4.31 2.09 4.38
C VAL A 76 -5.51 2.17 5.30
N VAL A 77 -5.32 2.56 6.57
CA VAL A 77 -6.43 2.71 7.54
C VAL A 77 -7.40 3.80 7.10
N ALA A 78 -6.91 4.94 6.63
CA ALA A 78 -7.76 6.01 6.12
C ALA A 78 -8.57 5.56 4.89
N ALA A 79 -7.92 4.90 3.92
CA ALA A 79 -8.59 4.39 2.73
C ALA A 79 -9.61 3.28 3.06
N LEU A 80 -9.29 2.41 4.00
CA LEU A 80 -10.20 1.38 4.50
C LEU A 80 -11.44 2.01 5.14
N ALA A 81 -11.27 2.99 6.02
CA ALA A 81 -12.38 3.70 6.65
C ALA A 81 -13.28 4.37 5.61
N LEU A 82 -12.70 5.06 4.61
CA LEU A 82 -13.46 5.63 3.50
C LEU A 82 -14.19 4.56 2.70
N THR A 83 -13.53 3.44 2.39
CA THR A 83 -14.08 2.34 1.59
C THR A 83 -15.29 1.68 2.26
N VAL A 84 -15.22 1.54 3.58
CA VAL A 84 -16.24 0.87 4.39
C VAL A 84 -17.42 1.79 4.69
N PHE A 85 -17.17 3.05 5.04
CA PHE A 85 -18.23 3.99 5.45
C PHE A 85 -18.76 4.86 4.31
N VAL A 86 -17.89 5.32 3.41
CA VAL A 86 -18.26 6.24 2.32
C VAL A 86 -18.55 5.49 1.03
N GLY A 87 -17.81 4.41 0.76
CA GLY A 87 -17.96 3.60 -0.47
C GLY A 87 -19.41 3.17 -0.76
N PRO A 88 -20.13 2.53 0.18
CA PRO A 88 -21.53 2.13 -0.01
C PRO A 88 -22.47 3.31 -0.28
N LEU A 89 -22.26 4.43 0.40
CA LEU A 89 -23.10 5.63 0.26
C LEU A 89 -23.02 6.24 -1.14
N LEU A 90 -21.87 6.15 -1.81
CA LEU A 90 -21.69 6.61 -3.19
C LEU A 90 -22.49 5.80 -4.21
N VAL A 91 -22.89 4.58 -3.82
CA VAL A 91 -23.71 3.67 -4.62
C VAL A 91 -25.13 3.60 -4.03
N GLY A 92 -25.51 4.48 -3.10
CA GLY A 92 -26.84 4.48 -2.50
C GLY A 92 -27.16 3.21 -1.69
N GLU A 93 -26.13 2.48 -1.26
CA GLU A 93 -26.25 1.30 -0.41
C GLU A 93 -25.94 1.65 1.05
N ASN A 94 -26.51 0.89 1.99
CA ASN A 94 -26.17 1.01 3.40
C ASN A 94 -24.90 0.20 3.70
N PRO A 95 -23.89 0.76 4.42
CA PRO A 95 -22.68 0.02 4.80
C PRO A 95 -22.92 -1.28 5.57
N PHE A 96 -24.08 -1.43 6.20
CA PHE A 96 -24.48 -2.64 6.93
C PHE A 96 -25.55 -3.47 6.20
N GLY A 97 -25.95 -3.08 4.98
CA GLY A 97 -27.06 -3.68 4.24
C GLY A 97 -26.82 -5.14 3.85
N GLY A 98 -25.57 -5.53 3.60
CA GLY A 98 -25.18 -6.92 3.31
C GLY A 98 -24.97 -7.80 4.55
N GLY A 99 -25.22 -7.27 5.75
CA GLY A 99 -24.97 -7.97 7.02
C GLY A 99 -23.54 -7.86 7.54
N ALA A 100 -23.37 -8.10 8.84
CA ALA A 100 -22.10 -7.93 9.54
C ALA A 100 -20.99 -8.86 9.01
N GLY A 101 -21.34 -10.07 8.54
CA GLY A 101 -20.38 -11.01 7.97
C GLY A 101 -19.66 -10.46 6.75
N LEU A 102 -20.40 -9.88 5.79
CA LEU A 102 -19.81 -9.29 4.59
C LEU A 102 -18.98 -8.04 4.91
N PHE A 103 -19.44 -7.23 5.86
CA PHE A 103 -18.70 -6.06 6.35
C PHE A 103 -17.30 -6.43 6.89
N PHE A 104 -17.23 -7.42 7.79
CA PHE A 104 -15.95 -7.86 8.35
C PHE A 104 -15.09 -8.62 7.34
N ALA A 105 -15.71 -9.42 6.46
CA ALA A 105 -15.00 -10.10 5.38
C ALA A 105 -14.31 -9.10 4.45
N GLN A 106 -14.98 -8.00 4.09
CA GLN A 106 -14.40 -6.94 3.28
C GLN A 106 -13.18 -6.30 3.96
N ILE A 107 -13.29 -6.01 5.25
CA ILE A 107 -12.17 -5.47 6.04
C ILE A 107 -10.98 -6.44 6.00
N TRP A 108 -11.21 -7.72 6.26
CA TRP A 108 -10.15 -8.72 6.33
C TRP A 108 -9.47 -8.93 4.97
N LEU A 109 -10.25 -9.00 3.89
CA LEU A 109 -9.74 -9.12 2.52
C LEU A 109 -8.92 -7.89 2.12
N TYR A 110 -9.39 -6.69 2.47
CA TYR A 110 -8.66 -5.45 2.21
C TYR A 110 -7.32 -5.43 2.97
N LEU A 111 -7.33 -5.77 4.26
CA LEU A 111 -6.11 -5.85 5.07
C LEU A 111 -5.14 -6.91 4.55
N ALA A 112 -5.64 -8.08 4.14
CA ALA A 112 -4.82 -9.13 3.54
C ALA A 112 -4.17 -8.67 2.22
N ALA A 113 -4.95 -8.06 1.31
CA ALA A 113 -4.44 -7.58 0.03
C ALA A 113 -3.41 -6.46 0.21
N THR A 114 -3.66 -5.53 1.13
CA THR A 114 -2.75 -4.41 1.40
C THR A 114 -1.46 -4.89 2.06
N ALA A 115 -1.53 -5.81 3.03
CA ALA A 115 -0.37 -6.43 3.64
C ALA A 115 0.47 -7.20 2.61
N ALA A 116 -0.18 -8.01 1.75
CA ALA A 116 0.48 -8.73 0.67
C ALA A 116 1.19 -7.78 -0.31
N GLY A 117 0.52 -6.71 -0.74
CA GLY A 117 1.11 -5.72 -1.65
C GLY A 117 2.34 -5.02 -1.05
N VAL A 118 2.25 -4.56 0.20
CA VAL A 118 3.39 -3.94 0.90
C VAL A 118 4.54 -4.92 1.06
N LEU A 119 4.25 -6.17 1.44
CA LEU A 119 5.26 -7.21 1.65
C LEU A 119 5.96 -7.56 0.33
N VAL A 120 5.22 -7.73 -0.77
CA VAL A 120 5.80 -7.93 -2.11
C VAL A 120 6.72 -6.78 -2.48
N GLY A 121 6.27 -5.54 -2.38
CA GLY A 121 7.09 -4.37 -2.70
C GLY A 121 8.37 -4.28 -1.86
N TYR A 122 8.27 -4.59 -0.56
CA TYR A 122 9.41 -4.60 0.34
C TYR A 122 10.39 -5.76 0.07
N LEU A 123 9.89 -6.96 -0.22
CA LEU A 123 10.73 -8.10 -0.58
C LEU A 123 11.44 -7.86 -1.91
N THR A 124 10.76 -7.32 -2.92
CA THR A 124 11.38 -6.95 -4.21
C THR A 124 12.49 -5.91 -4.00
N LEU A 125 12.25 -4.90 -3.17
CA LEU A 125 13.25 -3.90 -2.81
C LEU A 125 14.50 -4.54 -2.17
N THR A 126 14.29 -5.45 -1.23
CA THR A 126 15.35 -6.16 -0.50
C THR A 126 16.11 -7.10 -1.42
N ALA A 127 15.42 -7.87 -2.27
CA ALA A 127 16.01 -8.79 -3.24
C ALA A 127 16.90 -8.05 -4.26
N LEU A 128 16.52 -6.83 -4.66
CA LEU A 128 17.33 -5.98 -5.53
C LEU A 128 18.49 -5.26 -4.79
N GLY A 129 18.65 -5.46 -3.48
CA GLY A 129 19.67 -4.78 -2.66
C GLY A 129 19.54 -3.26 -2.67
N ARG A 130 18.36 -2.74 -3.03
CA ARG A 130 18.08 -1.30 -3.11
C ARG A 130 17.53 -0.76 -1.80
N ASP A 131 17.40 -1.58 -0.76
CA ASP A 131 16.99 -1.10 0.54
C ASP A 131 17.99 -0.10 1.11
N PHE A 132 17.46 0.83 1.89
CA PHE A 132 18.22 1.92 2.48
C PHE A 132 19.40 1.40 3.32
N ARG A 133 19.21 0.26 4.02
CA ARG A 133 20.23 -0.32 4.90
C ARG A 133 21.38 -0.95 4.11
N SER A 134 21.11 -1.73 3.07
CA SER A 134 22.14 -2.29 2.20
C SER A 134 22.96 -1.21 1.50
N ARG A 135 22.31 -0.12 1.06
CA ARG A 135 23.03 1.03 0.48
C ARG A 135 23.89 1.77 1.49
N GLN A 136 23.42 1.95 2.72
CA GLN A 136 24.25 2.52 3.79
C GLN A 136 25.46 1.64 4.08
N LEU A 137 25.27 0.33 4.25
CA LEU A 137 26.35 -0.62 4.51
C LEU A 137 27.39 -0.65 3.38
N LYS A 138 26.93 -0.63 2.12
CA LYS A 138 27.82 -0.57 0.95
C LYS A 138 28.66 0.70 0.95
N ARG A 139 28.05 1.87 1.21
CA ARG A 139 28.78 3.15 1.34
C ARG A 139 29.79 3.14 2.49
N TYR A 140 29.43 2.55 3.63
CA TYR A 140 30.36 2.39 4.75
C TYR A 140 31.56 1.49 4.38
N ALA A 141 31.33 0.42 3.63
CA ALA A 141 32.40 -0.46 3.15
C ALA A 141 33.34 0.27 2.18
N GLU A 142 32.79 1.02 1.20
CA GLU A 142 33.55 1.83 0.25
C GLU A 142 34.38 2.91 0.96
N LEU A 143 33.80 3.62 1.93
CA LEU A 143 34.49 4.63 2.75
C LEU A 143 35.61 4.03 3.62
N LYS A 144 35.42 2.80 4.11
CA LYS A 144 36.43 2.09 4.89
C LYS A 144 37.60 1.63 4.02
N GLN A 145 37.34 1.25 2.77
CA GLN A 145 38.37 0.86 1.80
C GLN A 145 39.12 2.06 1.22
N SER A 146 38.46 3.20 1.04
CA SER A 146 39.08 4.41 0.45
C SER A 146 39.92 5.23 1.44
N ARG A 147 39.78 5.01 2.76
CA ARG A 147 40.64 5.70 3.74
C ARG A 147 42.03 5.06 3.79
N PRO A 148 43.11 5.78 3.45
CA PRO A 148 44.46 5.27 3.63
C PRO A 148 44.70 5.01 5.13
N ARG A 149 45.12 3.78 5.47
CA ARG A 149 45.51 3.43 6.84
C ARG A 149 46.63 4.37 7.27
N LYS A 150 46.41 5.18 8.31
CA LYS A 150 47.49 5.92 8.97
C LYS A 150 48.44 4.90 9.59
N ILE A 151 49.64 4.80 9.03
CA ILE A 151 50.74 4.03 9.61
C ILE A 151 51.19 4.80 10.84
N VAL A 152 50.82 4.30 12.02
CA VAL A 152 51.36 4.82 13.28
C VAL A 152 52.78 4.28 13.40
N ARG A 153 53.78 5.14 13.19
CA ARG A 153 55.18 4.80 13.56
C ARG A 153 55.25 4.67 15.08
N ARG A 154 55.67 3.50 15.55
CA ARG A 154 56.09 3.28 16.94
C ARG A 154 57.44 3.92 17.17
#